data_AF-A0A2N7WIF3-F1
#
_entry.id   AF-A0A2N7WIF3-F1
#
_cell.length_a   1.000
_cell.length_b   1.000
_cell.length_c   1.000
_cell.angle_alpha   90.00
_cell.angle_beta   90.00
_cell.angle_gamma   90.00
#
_symmetry.space_group_name_H-M   'P 1'
#
loop_
_entity.id
_entity.type
_entity.pdbx_description
1 polymer ?
#
loop_
_entity_poly.entity_id
_entity_poly.type
_entity_poly.pdbx_seq_one_letter_code
_entity_poly.pdbx_strand_id
1 'polypeptide(L)'
;MHARDLRATIAVVNKLGDILRAQLGDEAQAMWPVLAALLQNHLDGKETAITALADLSGLPRTSARRIVFALKAKGWLRLRARPGRGARATVAPSATLLERLDRITEQTVRLIVSASDATSLDRFDASTLAPASEVGWPRAASQGFDDGIEVTLIAYEDPVFDILKRNRTDIERFLGNRLQVHTYPQHSYREVLDVTLRDASRIGSDTPVLVAIPFPWLAELSRDGRLFELQALQASGGISDADFYDAVWQAGWVDDRLYAIPLQPALDFLWYRRDLFEAEGLEPPRTFDDVIKCASRLQRRTLERSGITWNMAPGLPLAESFLQILGAQGQMSFDERGVLLVDDEIGRSVIEYLRELIPWSPPNPRSVHWTRNAQIFGAGKAAMCYHWSNRYGLLDSHTLLQKGGRIGLQLHPTVTRDMTPVSPLGGALLAIPSRNDERATACAWQAIETLTSPELMKYFVLHGAAGNARHCVAEDRYVLQRNRVIAVMDELARARQISLFPSVPSSRYQALIKTLSSHLERLLFDGNGDVRTGVSRLQDALAGSSDDGHGPVRSDARHNNLSS
;
A
#
# COMPACT_ATOMS: atom_id res chain seq x y z
N MET A 1 7.09 8.43 25.88
CA MET A 1 7.53 7.13 25.35
C MET A 1 6.45 6.67 24.38
N HIS A 2 6.77 6.47 23.10
CA HIS A 2 5.77 6.22 22.06
C HIS A 2 5.08 4.87 22.32
N ALA A 3 3.82 4.71 21.89
CA ALA A 3 3.12 3.43 22.00
C ALA A 3 3.89 2.27 21.32
N ARG A 4 4.68 2.59 20.29
CA ARG A 4 5.61 1.66 19.61
C ARG A 4 6.70 1.15 20.55
N ASP A 5 7.34 2.03 21.32
CA ASP A 5 8.42 1.67 22.26
C ASP A 5 7.90 0.81 23.41
N LEU A 6 6.69 1.13 23.89
CA LEU A 6 5.99 0.35 24.92
C LEU A 6 5.67 -1.07 24.41
N ARG A 7 5.16 -1.20 23.18
CA ARG A 7 4.88 -2.49 22.55
C ARG A 7 6.15 -3.31 22.30
N ALA A 8 7.23 -2.67 21.87
CA ALA A 8 8.54 -3.32 21.70
C ALA A 8 9.08 -3.86 23.03
N THR A 9 8.97 -3.07 24.10
CA THR A 9 9.34 -3.49 25.46
C THR A 9 8.53 -4.71 25.91
N ILE A 10 7.21 -4.69 25.70
CA ILE A 10 6.33 -5.83 26.03
C ILE A 10 6.72 -7.08 25.23
N ALA A 11 7.03 -6.94 23.95
CA ALA A 11 7.41 -8.07 23.09
C ALA A 11 8.73 -8.73 23.53
N VAL A 12 9.75 -7.93 23.88
CA VAL A 12 11.03 -8.45 24.40
C VAL A 12 10.80 -9.19 25.71
N VAL A 13 10.00 -8.63 26.63
CA VAL A 13 9.67 -9.27 27.91
C VAL A 13 8.94 -10.60 27.69
N ASN A 14 7.99 -10.66 26.75
CA ASN A 14 7.26 -11.89 26.43
C ASN A 14 8.20 -12.97 25.87
N LYS A 15 9.08 -12.63 24.92
CA LYS A 15 10.03 -13.59 24.33
C LYS A 15 11.05 -14.11 25.35
N LEU A 16 11.53 -13.25 26.25
CA LEU A 16 12.35 -13.69 27.38
C LEU A 16 11.57 -14.65 28.28
N GLY A 17 10.30 -14.36 28.55
CA GLY A 17 9.40 -15.27 29.27
C GLY A 17 9.23 -16.64 28.58
N ASP A 18 9.13 -16.66 27.25
CA ASP A 18 9.03 -17.90 26.46
C ASP A 18 10.32 -18.71 26.47
N ILE A 19 11.48 -18.06 26.33
CA ILE A 19 12.79 -18.71 26.44
C ILE A 19 12.93 -19.36 27.82
N LEU A 20 12.59 -18.65 28.88
CA LEU A 20 12.64 -19.18 30.25
C LEU A 20 11.68 -20.35 30.45
N ARG A 21 10.44 -20.27 29.95
CA ARG A 21 9.47 -21.38 30.04
C ARG A 21 9.90 -22.61 29.23
N ALA A 22 10.43 -22.42 28.02
CA ALA A 22 10.89 -23.54 27.19
C ALA A 22 12.07 -24.28 27.84
N GLN A 23 13.02 -23.55 28.44
CA GLN A 23 14.21 -24.15 29.02
C GLN A 23 14.03 -24.62 30.47
N LEU A 24 13.16 -23.98 31.26
CA LEU A 24 13.02 -24.21 32.70
C LEU A 24 11.58 -24.60 33.14
N GLY A 25 10.64 -24.74 32.19
CA GLY A 25 9.25 -25.12 32.44
C GLY A 25 8.37 -23.99 32.98
N ASP A 26 7.06 -24.24 33.09
CA ASP A 26 6.07 -23.22 33.48
C ASP A 26 6.24 -22.68 34.91
N GLU A 27 6.88 -23.46 35.78
CA GLU A 27 7.18 -23.07 37.17
C GLU A 27 8.45 -22.21 37.31
N ALA A 28 9.13 -21.91 36.20
CA ALA A 28 10.44 -21.24 36.19
C ALA A 28 10.45 -19.95 37.02
N GLN A 29 9.40 -19.12 36.90
CA GLN A 29 9.31 -17.85 37.63
C GLN A 29 9.27 -18.04 39.15
N ALA A 30 8.56 -19.06 39.64
CA ALA A 30 8.48 -19.36 41.07
C ALA A 30 9.78 -19.95 41.62
N MET A 31 10.56 -20.64 40.77
CA MET A 31 11.81 -21.31 41.13
C MET A 31 13.04 -20.41 40.96
N TRP A 32 12.92 -19.34 40.17
CA TRP A 32 14.02 -18.45 39.77
C TRP A 32 14.81 -17.86 40.93
N PRO A 33 14.20 -17.38 42.04
CA PRO A 33 15.00 -16.80 43.14
C PRO A 33 15.99 -17.78 43.77
N VAL A 34 15.64 -19.07 43.84
CA VAL A 34 16.52 -20.12 44.36
C VAL A 34 17.55 -20.53 43.31
N LEU A 35 17.14 -20.63 42.04
CA LEU A 35 18.04 -20.94 40.92
C LEU A 35 19.11 -19.87 40.71
N ALA A 36 18.72 -18.59 40.70
CA ALA A 36 19.61 -17.45 40.53
C ALA A 36 20.67 -17.40 41.63
N ALA A 37 20.27 -17.55 42.91
CA ALA A 37 21.20 -17.60 44.04
C ALA A 37 22.17 -18.79 43.96
N LEU A 38 21.70 -19.96 43.51
CA LEU A 38 22.54 -21.14 43.31
C LEU A 38 23.57 -20.91 42.20
N LEU A 39 23.14 -20.39 41.06
CA LEU A 39 23.98 -20.15 39.90
C LEU A 39 25.01 -19.06 40.16
N GLN A 40 24.61 -17.94 40.78
CA GLN A 40 25.53 -16.86 41.16
C GLN A 40 26.63 -17.36 42.11
N ASN A 41 26.27 -18.08 43.18
CA ASN A 41 27.27 -18.64 44.09
C ASN A 41 28.16 -19.68 43.40
N HIS A 42 27.62 -20.48 42.47
CA HIS A 42 28.42 -21.42 41.70
C HIS A 42 29.46 -20.71 40.82
N LEU A 43 29.05 -19.66 40.10
CA LEU A 43 29.94 -18.85 39.26
C LEU A 43 31.00 -18.10 40.08
N ASP A 44 30.66 -17.70 41.30
CA ASP A 44 31.58 -17.09 42.26
C ASP A 44 32.50 -18.11 42.98
N GLY A 45 32.37 -19.40 42.69
CA GLY A 45 33.13 -20.47 43.36
C GLY A 45 32.77 -20.69 44.84
N LYS A 46 31.61 -20.18 45.29
CA LYS A 46 31.15 -20.26 46.69
C LYS A 46 30.38 -21.55 46.95
N GLU A 47 30.86 -22.35 47.89
CA GLU A 47 30.10 -23.51 48.39
C GLU A 47 28.89 -23.05 49.23
N THR A 48 27.69 -23.52 48.86
CA THR A 48 26.45 -23.09 49.52
C THR A 48 25.73 -24.28 50.17
N ALA A 49 25.41 -24.18 51.47
CA ALA A 49 24.55 -25.14 52.16
C ALA A 49 23.06 -24.85 51.85
N ILE A 50 22.20 -25.87 51.97
CA ILE A 50 20.75 -25.72 51.68
C ILE A 50 20.11 -24.56 52.46
N THR A 51 20.46 -24.38 53.74
CA THR A 51 19.92 -23.29 54.57
C THR A 51 20.38 -21.91 54.12
N ALA A 52 21.66 -21.79 53.72
CA ALA A 52 22.21 -20.54 53.20
C ALA A 52 21.59 -20.19 51.83
N LEU A 53 21.38 -21.19 50.97
CA LEU A 53 20.71 -21.01 49.69
C LEU A 53 19.26 -20.52 49.86
N ALA A 54 18.55 -21.07 50.86
CA ALA A 54 17.19 -20.66 51.19
C ALA A 54 17.11 -19.23 51.73
N ASP A 55 18.10 -18.81 52.52
CA ASP A 55 18.17 -17.43 53.03
C ASP A 55 18.49 -16.42 51.91
N LEU A 56 19.37 -16.79 50.97
CA LEU A 56 19.76 -15.93 49.83
C LEU A 56 18.65 -15.76 48.80
N SER A 57 17.70 -16.69 48.69
CA SER A 57 16.63 -16.61 47.70
C SER A 57 15.54 -15.58 48.04
N GLY A 58 15.56 -14.99 49.24
CA GLY A 58 14.56 -14.02 49.70
C GLY A 58 13.15 -14.59 49.91
N LEU A 59 12.98 -15.92 49.85
CA LEU A 59 11.69 -16.61 50.04
C LEU A 59 11.58 -17.14 51.48
N PRO A 60 10.35 -17.38 51.99
CA PRO A 60 10.17 -18.11 53.24
C PRO A 60 10.92 -19.45 53.21
N ARG A 61 11.66 -19.77 54.27
CA ARG A 61 12.55 -20.95 54.34
C ARG A 61 11.85 -22.26 53.97
N THR A 62 10.58 -22.42 54.32
CA THR A 62 9.76 -23.58 53.94
C THR A 62 9.55 -23.67 52.43
N SER A 63 9.16 -22.56 51.79
CA SER A 63 8.99 -22.45 50.34
C SER A 63 10.29 -22.66 49.57
N ALA A 64 11.38 -22.01 50.01
CA ALA A 64 12.69 -22.16 49.40
C ALA A 64 13.19 -23.61 49.48
N ARG A 65 13.05 -24.27 50.63
CA ARG A 65 13.41 -25.69 50.79
C ARG A 65 12.59 -26.60 49.88
N ARG A 66 11.29 -26.35 49.73
CA ARG A 66 10.43 -27.10 48.80
C ARG A 66 10.93 -26.97 47.36
N ILE A 67 11.31 -25.77 46.93
CA ILE A 67 11.90 -25.52 45.61
C ILE A 67 13.24 -26.23 45.44
N VAL A 68 14.12 -26.19 46.45
CA VAL A 68 15.42 -26.91 46.41
C VAL A 68 15.21 -28.41 46.22
N PHE A 69 14.25 -29.02 46.91
CA PHE A 69 13.95 -30.45 46.74
C PHE A 69 13.27 -30.75 45.39
N ALA A 70 12.41 -29.85 44.89
CA ALA A 70 11.84 -29.97 43.54
C ALA A 70 12.92 -29.90 42.46
N LEU A 71 13.88 -28.97 42.57
CA LEU A 71 15.04 -28.87 41.68
C LEU A 71 15.91 -30.12 41.71
N LYS A 72 16.11 -30.71 42.90
CA LYS A 72 16.80 -32.00 43.04
C LYS A 72 16.04 -33.11 42.31
N ALA A 73 14.71 -33.17 42.47
CA ALA A 73 13.87 -34.17 41.81
C ALA A 73 13.90 -34.03 40.28
N LYS A 74 13.95 -32.80 39.75
CA LYS A 74 14.15 -32.51 38.31
C LYS A 74 15.57 -32.81 37.81
N GLY A 75 16.50 -33.21 38.69
CA GLY A 75 17.89 -33.50 38.34
C GLY A 75 18.74 -32.27 38.06
N TRP A 76 18.28 -31.07 38.41
CA TRP A 76 18.96 -29.80 38.13
C TRP A 76 19.99 -29.41 39.19
N LEU A 77 20.00 -30.15 40.30
CA LEU A 77 20.81 -29.86 41.47
C LEU A 77 21.42 -31.15 42.01
N ARG A 78 22.67 -31.07 42.45
CA ARG A 78 23.40 -32.16 43.11
C ARG A 78 23.76 -31.77 44.53
N LEU A 79 23.61 -32.73 45.45
CA LEU A 79 24.07 -32.59 46.83
C LEU A 79 25.47 -33.21 46.95
N ARG A 80 26.44 -32.45 47.42
CA ARG A 80 27.80 -32.93 47.70
C ARG A 80 27.96 -33.10 49.21
N ALA A 81 28.40 -34.29 49.63
CA ALA A 81 28.78 -34.52 51.02
C ALA A 81 30.17 -33.93 51.26
N ARG A 82 30.36 -33.22 52.38
CA ARG A 82 31.66 -32.64 52.74
C ARG A 82 32.45 -33.64 53.59
N PRO A 83 33.66 -34.06 53.19
CA PRO A 83 34.49 -34.91 54.04
C PRO A 83 34.99 -34.10 55.26
N GLY A 84 34.90 -34.67 56.46
CA GLY A 84 35.60 -34.16 57.66
C GLY A 84 34.95 -33.03 58.47
N ARG A 85 33.78 -32.50 58.09
CA ARG A 85 32.94 -31.60 58.94
C ARG A 85 31.48 -32.03 58.83
N GLY A 86 30.85 -32.36 59.96
CA GLY A 86 29.56 -33.08 60.04
C GLY A 86 28.47 -32.68 59.04
N ALA A 87 27.91 -33.69 58.37
CA ALA A 87 26.59 -33.85 57.73
C ALA A 87 25.91 -32.69 56.98
N ARG A 88 26.52 -31.52 56.76
CA ARG A 88 25.90 -30.43 55.99
C ARG A 88 26.24 -30.61 54.51
N ALA A 89 25.30 -31.20 53.78
CA ALA A 89 25.39 -31.32 52.32
C ALA A 89 25.40 -29.93 51.67
N THR A 90 26.38 -29.70 50.79
CA THR A 90 26.44 -28.50 49.94
C THR A 90 25.70 -28.75 48.64
N VAL A 91 25.23 -27.66 48.03
CA VAL A 91 24.41 -27.68 46.83
C VAL A 91 25.25 -27.18 45.65
N ALA A 92 25.18 -27.88 44.51
CA ALA A 92 25.77 -27.45 43.26
C ALA A 92 24.78 -27.65 42.10
N PRO A 93 24.82 -26.82 41.04
CA PRO A 93 24.05 -27.07 39.83
C PRO A 93 24.52 -28.36 39.13
N SER A 94 23.61 -29.03 38.43
CA SER A 94 23.97 -30.16 37.57
C SER A 94 24.45 -29.70 36.19
N ALA A 95 25.16 -30.57 35.46
CA ALA A 95 25.59 -30.29 34.08
C ALA A 95 24.40 -29.95 33.17
N THR A 96 23.28 -30.66 33.31
CA THR A 96 22.04 -30.40 32.55
C THR A 96 21.45 -29.01 32.83
N LEU A 97 21.57 -28.51 34.07
CA LEU A 97 21.13 -27.15 34.39
C LEU A 97 22.05 -26.11 33.74
N LEU A 98 23.36 -26.36 33.73
CA LEU A 98 24.33 -25.47 33.08
C LEU A 98 24.14 -25.44 31.56
N GLU A 99 23.93 -26.58 30.90
CA GLU A 99 23.62 -26.64 29.46
C GLU A 99 22.35 -25.87 29.10
N ARG A 100 21.32 -25.92 29.97
CA ARG A 100 20.10 -25.13 29.79
C ARG A 100 20.37 -23.64 29.96
N LEU A 101 21.23 -23.26 30.91
CA LEU A 101 21.65 -21.87 31.09
C LEU A 101 22.42 -21.37 29.86
N ASP A 102 23.30 -22.18 29.28
CA ASP A 102 24.03 -21.84 28.06
C ASP A 102 23.07 -21.60 26.89
N ARG A 103 22.02 -22.44 26.74
CA ARG A 103 20.97 -22.23 25.73
C ARG A 103 20.17 -20.95 25.98
N ILE A 104 19.82 -20.64 27.23
CA ILE A 104 19.13 -19.38 27.58
C ILE A 104 20.02 -18.19 27.22
N THR A 105 21.31 -18.25 27.56
CA THR A 105 22.28 -17.20 27.23
C THR A 105 22.44 -17.06 25.73
N GLU A 106 22.58 -18.15 24.97
CA GLU A 106 22.67 -18.09 23.51
C GLU A 106 21.40 -17.49 22.88
N GLN A 107 20.22 -17.94 23.31
CA GLN A 107 18.93 -17.46 22.78
C GLN A 107 18.70 -15.99 23.15
N THR A 108 19.12 -15.57 24.34
CA THR A 108 19.00 -14.19 24.83
C THR A 108 20.02 -13.27 24.17
N VAL A 109 21.27 -13.71 23.99
CA VAL A 109 22.30 -13.00 23.22
C VAL A 109 21.86 -12.88 21.77
N ARG A 110 21.33 -13.93 21.13
CA ARG A 110 20.76 -13.84 19.78
C ARG A 110 19.61 -12.83 19.73
N LEU A 111 18.70 -12.83 20.69
CA LEU A 111 17.60 -11.86 20.80
C LEU A 111 18.11 -10.41 20.91
N ILE A 112 19.14 -10.18 21.74
CA ILE A 112 19.74 -8.85 21.95
C ILE A 112 20.59 -8.43 20.75
N VAL A 113 21.43 -9.31 20.20
CA VAL A 113 22.30 -9.05 19.05
C VAL A 113 21.49 -8.87 17.77
N SER A 114 20.41 -9.63 17.57
CA SER A 114 19.46 -9.39 16.47
C SER A 114 18.81 -8.02 16.55
N ALA A 115 18.77 -7.42 17.74
CA ALA A 115 18.29 -6.06 17.95
C ALA A 115 19.41 -4.99 17.84
N SER A 116 20.69 -5.36 17.63
CA SER A 116 21.84 -4.46 17.82
C SER A 116 22.86 -4.37 16.67
N ASP A 117 22.81 -5.18 15.59
CA ASP A 117 23.91 -5.26 14.60
C ASP A 117 23.82 -4.31 13.36
N ALA A 118 25.01 -4.01 12.86
CA ALA A 118 25.58 -2.91 12.06
C ALA A 118 25.05 -2.56 10.65
N THR A 119 24.66 -3.55 9.86
CA THR A 119 24.77 -3.44 8.39
C THR A 119 23.54 -3.89 7.59
N SER A 120 22.39 -4.06 8.24
CA SER A 120 21.10 -4.23 7.56
C SER A 120 20.17 -3.07 7.91
N LEU A 121 19.31 -2.69 6.97
CA LEU A 121 18.27 -1.68 7.14
C LEU A 121 17.53 -1.86 8.49
N ASP A 122 17.30 -0.71 9.13
CA ASP A 122 16.36 -0.42 10.22
C ASP A 122 16.50 -1.22 11.53
N ARG A 123 17.26 -0.66 12.48
CA ARG A 123 17.67 -1.29 13.75
C ARG A 123 16.66 -1.23 14.89
N PHE A 124 15.37 -1.14 14.58
CA PHE A 124 14.27 -1.42 15.52
C PHE A 124 13.07 -2.03 14.78
N ASP A 125 13.34 -2.88 13.79
CA ASP A 125 12.28 -3.58 13.09
C ASP A 125 11.78 -4.82 13.85
N ALA A 126 10.97 -4.55 14.87
CA ALA A 126 10.20 -5.56 15.59
C ALA A 126 9.14 -6.26 14.72
N SER A 127 8.93 -5.87 13.45
CA SER A 127 7.96 -6.51 12.54
C SER A 127 8.30 -7.98 12.28
N THR A 128 9.58 -8.31 12.21
CA THR A 128 10.07 -9.70 12.04
C THR A 128 9.84 -10.57 13.27
N LEU A 129 9.55 -9.96 14.42
CA LEU A 129 9.36 -10.62 15.71
C LEU A 129 7.89 -10.69 16.14
N ALA A 130 6.98 -9.94 15.51
CA ALA A 130 5.55 -10.02 15.73
C ALA A 130 4.99 -11.30 15.07
N PRO A 131 4.01 -11.99 15.67
CA PRO A 131 3.18 -12.90 14.88
C PRO A 131 2.55 -12.07 13.75
N ALA A 132 2.60 -12.58 12.52
CA ALA A 132 1.98 -11.91 11.37
C ALA A 132 0.54 -11.53 11.73
N SER A 133 0.16 -10.27 11.47
CA SER A 133 -1.24 -9.87 11.47
C SER A 133 -1.96 -10.77 10.47
N GLU A 134 -2.73 -11.74 10.97
CA GLU A 134 -3.58 -12.55 10.12
C GLU A 134 -4.93 -11.85 10.04
N VAL A 135 -5.11 -11.09 8.97
CA VAL A 135 -6.44 -10.62 8.60
C VAL A 135 -7.32 -11.84 8.38
N GLY A 136 -8.51 -11.84 8.99
CA GLY A 136 -9.45 -12.93 8.87
C GLY A 136 -9.84 -13.22 7.42
N TRP A 137 -10.48 -14.37 7.20
CA TRP A 137 -11.16 -14.62 5.93
C TRP A 137 -12.54 -13.95 5.95
N PRO A 138 -13.04 -13.48 4.79
CA PRO A 138 -14.41 -12.96 4.68
C PRO A 138 -15.41 -13.96 5.25
N ARG A 139 -16.34 -13.44 6.05
CA ARG A 139 -17.42 -14.23 6.64
C ARG A 139 -18.72 -13.93 5.90
N ALA A 140 -19.61 -14.90 5.89
CA ALA A 140 -20.97 -14.67 5.40
C ALA A 140 -21.64 -13.57 6.24
N ALA A 141 -22.54 -12.81 5.62
CA ALA A 141 -23.30 -11.78 6.31
C ALA A 141 -24.01 -12.35 7.54
N SER A 142 -23.86 -11.68 8.68
CA SER A 142 -24.42 -12.14 9.95
C SER A 142 -25.94 -12.12 10.00
N GLN A 143 -26.57 -11.30 9.15
CA GLN A 143 -28.03 -11.19 9.06
C GLN A 143 -28.65 -12.26 8.14
N GLY A 144 -27.84 -13.10 7.49
CA GLY A 144 -28.31 -14.04 6.48
C GLY A 144 -28.31 -13.44 5.08
N PHE A 145 -28.92 -14.15 4.13
CA PHE A 145 -29.03 -13.73 2.73
C PHE A 145 -30.46 -13.29 2.42
N ASP A 146 -30.63 -12.07 1.93
CA ASP A 146 -31.89 -11.49 1.45
C ASP A 146 -31.86 -11.41 -0.08
N ASP A 147 -32.66 -12.25 -0.74
CA ASP A 147 -32.78 -12.28 -2.20
C ASP A 147 -33.68 -11.17 -2.76
N GLY A 148 -34.41 -10.46 -1.89
CA GLY A 148 -35.25 -9.32 -2.25
C GLY A 148 -34.48 -8.00 -2.39
N ILE A 149 -33.21 -7.96 -2.00
CA ILE A 149 -32.34 -6.78 -2.12
C ILE A 149 -31.26 -7.04 -3.18
N GLU A 150 -31.23 -6.19 -4.21
CA GLU A 150 -30.17 -6.19 -5.23
C GLU A 150 -29.40 -4.88 -5.21
N VAL A 151 -28.11 -4.95 -4.88
CA VAL A 151 -27.19 -3.81 -4.93
C VAL A 151 -26.62 -3.70 -6.35
N THR A 152 -26.74 -2.53 -6.96
CA THR A 152 -26.17 -2.24 -8.29
C THR A 152 -24.89 -1.43 -8.16
N LEU A 153 -23.76 -1.93 -8.65
CA LEU A 153 -22.50 -1.21 -8.77
C LEU A 153 -22.23 -0.81 -10.23
N ILE A 154 -22.13 0.49 -10.48
CA ILE A 154 -21.76 1.06 -11.79
C ILE A 154 -20.29 1.48 -11.74
N ALA A 155 -19.44 0.84 -12.54
CA ALA A 155 -17.99 1.00 -12.49
C ALA A 155 -17.34 1.11 -13.88
N TYR A 156 -16.10 1.57 -13.93
CA TYR A 156 -15.25 1.44 -15.11
C TYR A 156 -14.60 0.05 -15.16
N GLU A 157 -14.02 -0.32 -16.30
CA GLU A 157 -13.26 -1.56 -16.44
C GLU A 157 -11.98 -1.53 -15.59
N ASP A 158 -11.98 -2.32 -14.51
CA ASP A 158 -10.84 -2.53 -13.64
C ASP A 158 -10.82 -3.97 -13.08
N PRO A 159 -9.63 -4.58 -12.88
CA PRO A 159 -9.49 -5.90 -12.27
C PRO A 159 -10.27 -6.11 -10.97
N VAL A 160 -10.40 -5.13 -10.07
CA VAL A 160 -11.19 -5.35 -8.84
C VAL A 160 -12.67 -5.59 -9.14
N PHE A 161 -13.24 -4.88 -10.10
CA PHE A 161 -14.64 -5.06 -10.50
C PHE A 161 -14.84 -6.34 -11.32
N ASP A 162 -13.82 -6.78 -12.05
CA ASP A 162 -13.80 -8.10 -12.67
C ASP A 162 -13.78 -9.23 -11.62
N ILE A 163 -13.05 -9.06 -10.51
CA ILE A 163 -13.07 -10.00 -9.39
C ILE A 163 -14.48 -10.09 -8.80
N LEU A 164 -15.16 -8.95 -8.58
CA LEU A 164 -16.55 -8.94 -8.10
C LEU A 164 -17.49 -9.71 -9.05
N LYS A 165 -17.37 -9.50 -10.37
CA LYS A 165 -18.18 -10.22 -11.37
C LYS A 165 -17.89 -11.72 -11.39
N ARG A 166 -16.61 -12.11 -11.39
CA ARG A 166 -16.19 -13.53 -11.50
C ARG A 166 -16.53 -14.33 -10.25
N ASN A 167 -16.43 -13.69 -9.08
CA ASN A 167 -16.65 -14.32 -7.79
C ASN A 167 -18.00 -13.93 -7.18
N ARG A 168 -18.98 -13.54 -8.01
CA ARG A 168 -20.25 -12.94 -7.57
C ARG A 168 -20.92 -13.73 -6.45
N THR A 169 -21.00 -15.06 -6.53
CA THR A 169 -21.66 -15.89 -5.51
C THR A 169 -21.01 -15.77 -4.14
N ASP A 170 -19.68 -15.72 -4.06
CA ASP A 170 -18.97 -15.51 -2.80
C ASP A 170 -19.23 -14.10 -2.27
N ILE A 171 -19.15 -13.09 -3.16
CA ILE A 171 -19.39 -11.69 -2.79
C ILE A 171 -20.81 -11.48 -2.30
N GLU A 172 -21.82 -12.04 -2.97
CA GLU A 172 -23.23 -12.03 -2.56
C GLU A 172 -23.40 -12.66 -1.17
N ARG A 173 -22.69 -13.76 -0.89
CA ARG A 173 -22.70 -14.38 0.45
C ARG A 173 -22.08 -13.48 1.52
N PHE A 174 -21.03 -12.75 1.19
CA PHE A 174 -20.39 -11.82 2.13
C PHE A 174 -21.23 -10.56 2.36
N LEU A 175 -21.87 -10.05 1.31
CA LEU A 175 -22.79 -8.91 1.37
C LEU A 175 -24.12 -9.25 2.06
N GLY A 176 -24.59 -10.49 1.90
CA GLY A 176 -25.92 -10.90 2.33
C GLY A 176 -27.03 -10.50 1.35
N ASN A 177 -26.70 -9.91 0.21
CA ASN A 177 -27.66 -9.41 -0.78
C ASN A 177 -27.21 -9.81 -2.20
N ARG A 178 -28.11 -9.68 -3.19
CA ARG A 178 -27.77 -9.82 -4.61
C ARG A 178 -26.87 -8.68 -5.06
N LEU A 179 -25.96 -8.97 -6.00
CA LEU A 179 -25.02 -7.97 -6.53
C LEU A 179 -25.04 -7.98 -8.05
N GLN A 180 -25.32 -6.81 -8.63
CA GLN A 180 -25.20 -6.56 -10.06
C GLN A 180 -24.08 -5.56 -10.32
N VAL A 181 -23.07 -5.95 -11.11
CA VAL A 181 -21.93 -5.08 -11.45
C VAL A 181 -21.94 -4.78 -12.95
N HIS A 182 -22.06 -3.50 -13.30
CA HIS A 182 -21.94 -3.01 -14.67
C HIS A 182 -20.62 -2.29 -14.85
N THR A 183 -19.78 -2.79 -15.76
CA THR A 183 -18.49 -2.18 -16.09
C THR A 183 -18.50 -1.56 -17.49
N TYR A 184 -17.93 -0.38 -17.64
CA TYR A 184 -17.82 0.32 -18.92
C TYR A 184 -16.36 0.70 -19.23
N PRO A 185 -15.95 0.77 -20.50
CA PRO A 185 -14.63 1.27 -20.88
C PRO A 185 -14.36 2.66 -20.27
N GLN A 186 -13.15 2.87 -19.73
CA GLN A 186 -12.84 4.10 -18.97
C GLN A 186 -13.08 5.40 -19.77
N HIS A 187 -12.88 5.39 -21.09
CA HIS A 187 -13.09 6.55 -21.95
C HIS A 187 -14.57 6.94 -22.12
N SER A 188 -15.51 6.00 -21.98
CA SER A 188 -16.96 6.26 -22.06
C SER A 188 -17.64 6.28 -20.68
N TYR A 189 -16.94 5.82 -19.64
CA TYR A 189 -17.48 5.69 -18.30
C TYR A 189 -17.97 7.02 -17.71
N ARG A 190 -17.31 8.14 -18.04
CA ARG A 190 -17.70 9.44 -17.50
C ARG A 190 -19.14 9.83 -17.85
N GLU A 191 -19.54 9.62 -19.09
CA GLU A 191 -20.90 9.93 -19.54
C GLU A 191 -21.94 9.04 -18.83
N VAL A 192 -21.61 7.75 -18.67
CA VAL A 192 -22.47 6.80 -17.94
C VAL A 192 -22.63 7.23 -16.49
N LEU A 193 -21.53 7.56 -15.82
CA LEU A 193 -21.53 8.04 -14.44
C LEU A 193 -22.36 9.31 -14.30
N ASP A 194 -22.21 10.26 -15.23
CA ASP A 194 -23.01 11.47 -15.28
C ASP A 194 -24.49 11.21 -15.56
N VAL A 195 -24.88 10.14 -16.26
CA VAL A 195 -26.30 9.77 -16.35
C VAL A 195 -26.76 9.14 -15.04
N THR A 196 -26.02 8.17 -14.50
CA THR A 196 -26.35 7.45 -13.26
C THR A 196 -26.53 8.38 -12.06
N LEU A 197 -25.74 9.45 -11.97
CA LEU A 197 -25.81 10.43 -10.89
C LEU A 197 -26.91 11.50 -11.09
N ARG A 198 -27.51 11.61 -12.28
CA ARG A 198 -28.55 12.64 -12.60
C ARG A 198 -29.93 12.01 -12.64
N ASP A 199 -30.02 10.82 -13.22
CA ASP A 199 -31.27 10.27 -13.70
C ASP A 199 -31.80 9.18 -12.76
N ALA A 200 -32.71 9.57 -11.87
CA ALA A 200 -33.47 8.65 -11.02
C ALA A 200 -34.59 7.91 -11.78
N SER A 201 -34.83 8.21 -13.06
CA SER A 201 -35.94 7.60 -13.83
C SER A 201 -35.61 6.22 -14.42
N ARG A 202 -34.32 5.89 -14.58
CA ARG A 202 -33.87 4.60 -15.15
C ARG A 202 -33.69 3.49 -14.12
N ILE A 203 -33.35 3.86 -12.89
CA ILE A 203 -33.18 2.96 -11.75
C ILE A 203 -33.92 3.63 -10.59
N GLY A 204 -34.92 2.94 -10.01
CA GLY A 204 -35.71 3.48 -8.90
C GLY A 204 -34.83 3.94 -7.74
N SER A 205 -35.28 4.97 -7.01
CA SER A 205 -34.57 5.48 -5.83
C SER A 205 -34.48 4.47 -4.69
N ASP A 206 -35.37 3.48 -4.69
CA ASP A 206 -35.44 2.35 -3.76
C ASP A 206 -34.40 1.25 -4.06
N THR A 207 -33.75 1.30 -5.22
CA THR A 207 -32.69 0.37 -5.60
C THR A 207 -31.35 0.86 -5.05
N PRO A 208 -30.65 0.08 -4.20
CA PRO A 208 -29.33 0.46 -3.69
C PRO A 208 -28.29 0.55 -4.81
N VAL A 209 -27.87 1.77 -5.15
CA VAL A 209 -26.83 1.99 -6.17
C VAL A 209 -25.53 2.47 -5.55
N LEU A 210 -24.42 1.92 -6.05
CA LEU A 210 -23.04 2.33 -5.81
C LEU A 210 -22.39 2.75 -7.13
N VAL A 211 -21.48 3.72 -7.05
CA VAL A 211 -20.64 4.12 -8.20
C VAL A 211 -19.16 4.04 -7.84
N ALA A 212 -18.34 3.60 -8.79
CA ALA A 212 -16.88 3.60 -8.65
C ALA A 212 -16.28 4.87 -9.25
N ILE A 213 -15.74 5.76 -8.42
CA ILE A 213 -15.18 7.03 -8.86
C ILE A 213 -13.65 6.91 -8.97
N PRO A 214 -13.04 7.17 -10.14
CA PRO A 214 -11.60 7.38 -10.23
C PRO A 214 -11.16 8.54 -9.33
N PHE A 215 -10.05 8.37 -8.61
CA PHE A 215 -9.57 9.36 -7.61
C PHE A 215 -9.58 10.81 -8.13
N PRO A 216 -9.08 11.13 -9.34
CA PRO A 216 -9.04 12.51 -9.83
C PRO A 216 -10.41 13.13 -10.15
N TRP A 217 -11.47 12.34 -10.21
CA TRP A 217 -12.81 12.81 -10.61
C TRP A 217 -13.67 13.23 -9.41
N LEU A 218 -13.30 12.83 -8.19
CA LEU A 218 -14.16 13.04 -7.01
C LEU A 218 -14.44 14.53 -6.77
N ALA A 219 -13.41 15.37 -6.83
CA ALA A 219 -13.54 16.81 -6.56
C ALA A 219 -14.45 17.56 -7.56
N GLU A 220 -14.55 17.07 -8.79
CA GLU A 220 -15.51 17.61 -9.77
C GLU A 220 -16.92 17.10 -9.49
N LEU A 221 -17.08 15.82 -9.15
CA LEU A 221 -18.38 15.18 -8.98
C LEU A 221 -19.10 15.50 -7.66
N SER A 222 -18.35 15.83 -6.60
CA SER A 222 -18.93 16.10 -5.27
C SER A 222 -19.64 17.45 -5.19
N ARG A 223 -19.20 18.45 -5.97
CA ARG A 223 -19.67 19.84 -5.86
C ARG A 223 -21.08 20.07 -6.39
N ASP A 224 -21.60 19.17 -7.22
CA ASP A 224 -22.94 19.27 -7.80
C ASP A 224 -24.06 18.77 -6.86
N GLY A 225 -23.75 18.31 -5.64
CA GLY A 225 -24.73 17.75 -4.69
C GLY A 225 -25.29 16.38 -5.09
N ARG A 226 -24.62 15.71 -6.03
CA ARG A 226 -25.07 14.44 -6.65
C ARG A 226 -24.53 13.19 -5.94
N LEU A 227 -23.59 13.38 -5.03
CA LEU A 227 -23.03 12.33 -4.17
C LEU A 227 -23.52 12.54 -2.73
N PHE A 228 -23.86 11.44 -2.07
CA PHE A 228 -24.25 11.42 -0.69
C PHE A 228 -23.03 11.64 0.22
N GLU A 229 -23.20 12.39 1.31
CA GLU A 229 -22.15 12.63 2.30
C GLU A 229 -22.07 11.45 3.27
N LEU A 230 -20.92 10.80 3.31
CA LEU A 230 -20.73 9.56 4.06
C LEU A 230 -20.31 9.79 5.51
N GLN A 231 -19.98 11.02 5.93
CA GLN A 231 -19.41 11.29 7.25
C GLN A 231 -20.31 10.80 8.41
N ALA A 232 -21.62 11.02 8.33
CA ALA A 232 -22.55 10.58 9.37
C ALA A 232 -22.66 9.04 9.45
N LEU A 233 -22.61 8.37 8.28
CA LEU A 233 -22.63 6.91 8.20
C LEU A 233 -21.29 6.32 8.68
N GLN A 234 -20.17 6.95 8.32
CA GLN A 234 -18.84 6.57 8.77
C GLN A 234 -18.70 6.68 10.30
N ALA A 235 -19.21 7.76 10.90
CA ALA A 235 -19.15 7.98 12.34
C ALA A 235 -20.03 7.00 13.15
N SER A 236 -21.11 6.49 12.55
CA SER A 236 -22.01 5.51 13.17
C SER A 236 -21.67 4.05 12.83
N GLY A 237 -20.89 3.85 11.77
CA GLY A 237 -20.50 2.55 11.23
C GLY A 237 -19.15 2.03 11.72
N GLY A 238 -18.64 1.01 11.03
CA GLY A 238 -17.43 0.27 11.41
C GLY A 238 -16.15 0.70 10.69
N ILE A 239 -16.20 1.66 9.76
CA ILE A 239 -15.02 2.09 9.00
C ILE A 239 -14.19 3.08 9.82
N SER A 240 -13.10 2.60 10.41
CA SER A 240 -12.06 3.46 11.00
C SER A 240 -11.06 3.90 9.93
N ASP A 241 -10.75 5.19 9.94
CA ASP A 241 -9.72 5.84 9.12
C ASP A 241 -8.29 5.41 9.50
N ALA A 242 -8.04 5.07 10.77
CA ALA A 242 -6.72 4.75 11.31
C ALA A 242 -6.01 3.56 10.65
N ASP A 243 -6.76 2.69 9.97
CA ASP A 243 -6.20 1.55 9.23
C ASP A 243 -6.01 1.87 7.74
N PHE A 244 -6.46 3.01 7.22
CA PHE A 244 -6.19 3.43 5.85
C PHE A 244 -4.89 4.23 5.77
N TYR A 245 -4.18 4.14 4.64
CA TYR A 245 -3.09 5.07 4.37
C TYR A 245 -3.61 6.50 4.31
N ASP A 246 -2.99 7.44 5.03
CA ASP A 246 -3.43 8.84 5.11
C ASP A 246 -3.72 9.45 3.74
N ALA A 247 -2.76 9.38 2.80
CA ALA A 247 -2.92 9.92 1.45
C ALA A 247 -4.09 9.26 0.68
N VAL A 248 -4.36 7.98 0.93
CA VAL A 248 -5.46 7.26 0.28
C VAL A 248 -6.79 7.62 0.91
N TRP A 249 -6.86 7.72 2.23
CA TRP A 249 -8.06 8.13 2.97
C TRP A 249 -8.48 9.55 2.57
N GLN A 250 -7.54 10.49 2.55
CA GLN A 250 -7.79 11.89 2.19
C GLN A 250 -8.35 12.04 0.77
N ALA A 251 -8.09 11.10 -0.14
CA ALA A 251 -8.66 11.14 -1.49
C ALA A 251 -10.19 10.99 -1.52
N GLY A 252 -10.80 10.50 -0.44
CA GLY A 252 -12.25 10.43 -0.29
C GLY A 252 -12.91 11.73 0.18
N TRP A 253 -12.10 12.72 0.58
CA TRP A 253 -12.56 13.98 1.15
C TRP A 253 -12.45 15.12 0.14
N VAL A 254 -13.48 15.97 0.11
CA VAL A 254 -13.51 17.22 -0.66
C VAL A 254 -14.16 18.29 0.20
N ASP A 255 -13.51 19.45 0.35
CA ASP A 255 -14.03 20.59 1.10
C ASP A 255 -14.56 20.19 2.50
N ASP A 256 -13.74 19.44 3.26
CA ASP A 256 -14.01 18.88 4.60
C ASP A 256 -15.20 17.90 4.70
N ARG A 257 -15.65 17.35 3.57
CA ARG A 257 -16.74 16.37 3.51
C ARG A 257 -16.28 15.06 2.89
N LEU A 258 -16.64 13.95 3.53
CA LEU A 258 -16.36 12.60 3.03
C LEU A 258 -17.43 12.19 2.01
N TYR A 259 -17.03 11.94 0.77
CA TYR A 259 -17.94 11.55 -0.32
C TYR A 259 -17.73 10.12 -0.83
N ALA A 260 -16.55 9.53 -0.58
CA ALA A 260 -16.23 8.20 -1.07
C ALA A 260 -15.25 7.46 -0.17
N ILE A 261 -15.33 6.13 -0.14
CA ILE A 261 -14.40 5.26 0.59
C ILE A 261 -13.42 4.61 -0.40
N PRO A 262 -12.10 4.64 -0.15
CA PRO A 262 -11.12 3.96 -1.01
C PRO A 262 -11.30 2.45 -1.05
N LEU A 263 -11.40 1.89 -2.27
CA LEU A 263 -11.48 0.44 -2.49
C LEU A 263 -10.16 -0.12 -3.01
N GLN A 264 -9.60 0.50 -4.05
CA GLN A 264 -8.37 0.01 -4.65
C GLN A 264 -7.53 1.20 -5.10
N PRO A 265 -6.64 1.71 -4.24
CA PRO A 265 -5.65 2.69 -4.67
C PRO A 265 -4.66 2.03 -5.64
N ALA A 266 -4.19 2.80 -6.61
CA ALA A 266 -3.19 2.38 -7.57
C ALA A 266 -2.11 3.46 -7.69
N LEU A 267 -0.86 3.03 -7.82
CA LEU A 267 0.30 3.90 -8.00
C LEU A 267 0.83 3.79 -9.43
N ASP A 268 1.24 4.90 -10.04
CA ASP A 268 1.90 4.86 -11.36
C ASP A 268 3.41 4.69 -11.20
N PHE A 269 3.98 3.84 -12.06
CA PHE A 269 5.38 3.45 -12.03
C PHE A 269 5.97 3.36 -13.43
N LEU A 270 7.29 3.42 -13.48
CA LEU A 270 8.07 2.90 -14.59
C LEU A 270 8.37 1.42 -14.36
N TRP A 271 7.68 0.57 -15.10
CA TRP A 271 7.94 -0.87 -15.18
C TRP A 271 9.07 -1.14 -16.16
N TYR A 272 9.95 -2.09 -15.85
CA TYR A 272 11.04 -2.45 -16.76
C TYR A 272 11.34 -3.95 -16.75
N ARG A 273 11.87 -4.44 -17.87
CA ARG A 273 12.35 -5.81 -18.05
C ARG A 273 13.74 -5.95 -17.42
N ARG A 274 13.78 -6.29 -16.14
CA ARG A 274 15.01 -6.51 -15.37
C ARG A 274 15.97 -7.50 -16.05
N ASP A 275 15.45 -8.55 -16.67
CA ASP A 275 16.27 -9.49 -17.42
C ASP A 275 16.95 -8.87 -18.65
N LEU A 276 16.31 -7.92 -19.34
CA LEU A 276 16.92 -7.20 -20.46
C LEU A 276 17.93 -6.16 -19.98
N PHE A 277 17.68 -5.53 -18.84
CA PHE A 277 18.61 -4.60 -18.21
C PHE A 277 19.89 -5.32 -17.76
N GLU A 278 19.76 -6.44 -17.05
CA GLU A 278 20.90 -7.27 -16.61
C GLU A 278 21.71 -7.79 -17.80
N ALA A 279 21.06 -8.24 -18.87
CA ALA A 279 21.73 -8.73 -20.08
C ALA A 279 22.56 -7.66 -20.81
N GLU A 280 22.19 -6.39 -20.65
CA GLU A 280 22.84 -5.25 -21.30
C GLU A 280 23.71 -4.42 -20.33
N GLY A 281 23.83 -4.85 -19.07
CA GLY A 281 24.58 -4.15 -18.03
C GLY A 281 24.00 -2.76 -17.68
N LEU A 282 22.68 -2.61 -17.75
CA LEU A 282 21.98 -1.35 -17.49
C LEU A 282 21.44 -1.30 -16.06
N GLU A 283 21.53 -0.13 -15.44
CA GLU A 283 20.87 0.20 -14.18
C GLU A 283 19.44 0.72 -14.43
N PRO A 284 18.49 0.56 -13.48
CA PRO A 284 17.17 1.17 -13.58
C PRO A 284 17.27 2.70 -13.74
N PRO A 285 16.56 3.31 -14.70
CA PRO A 285 16.74 4.71 -15.02
C PRO A 285 16.21 5.61 -13.90
N ARG A 286 16.93 6.69 -13.59
CA ARG A 286 16.52 7.66 -12.55
C ARG A 286 16.25 9.06 -13.09
N THR A 287 16.71 9.36 -14.30
CA THR A 287 16.39 10.63 -14.98
C THR A 287 15.73 10.41 -16.34
N PHE A 288 15.11 11.45 -16.89
CA PHE A 288 14.60 11.45 -18.26
C PHE A 288 15.65 11.00 -19.27
N ASP A 289 16.87 11.54 -19.19
CA ASP A 289 18.01 11.12 -20.01
C ASP A 289 18.33 9.63 -19.89
N ASP A 290 18.29 9.08 -18.67
CA ASP A 290 18.54 7.65 -18.45
C ASP A 290 17.47 6.81 -19.17
N VAL A 291 16.20 7.24 -19.14
CA VAL A 291 15.12 6.54 -19.83
C VAL A 291 15.35 6.55 -21.34
N ILE A 292 15.69 7.70 -21.93
CA ILE A 292 15.95 7.80 -23.37
C ILE A 292 17.13 6.90 -23.77
N LYS A 293 18.22 6.91 -22.99
CA LYS A 293 19.38 6.05 -23.20
C LYS A 293 19.02 4.57 -23.12
N CYS A 294 18.28 4.16 -22.08
CA CYS A 294 17.83 2.78 -21.91
C CYS A 294 16.88 2.35 -23.04
N ALA A 295 15.90 3.20 -23.40
CA ALA A 295 14.93 2.92 -24.45
C ALA A 295 15.63 2.73 -25.80
N SER A 296 16.56 3.62 -26.14
CA SER A 296 17.39 3.51 -27.33
C SER A 296 18.20 2.22 -27.36
N ARG A 297 18.88 1.90 -26.24
CA ARG A 297 19.70 0.69 -26.12
C ARG A 297 18.88 -0.59 -26.23
N LEU A 298 17.65 -0.61 -25.75
CA LEU A 298 16.81 -1.81 -25.64
C LEU A 298 15.83 -2.01 -26.80
N GLN A 299 15.69 -1.02 -27.69
CA GLN A 299 14.94 -1.14 -28.93
C GLN A 299 15.47 -2.29 -29.80
N ARG A 300 14.60 -3.21 -30.23
CA ARG A 300 14.93 -4.26 -31.20
C ARG A 300 13.81 -4.39 -32.22
N ARG A 301 13.93 -3.65 -33.33
CA ARG A 301 12.94 -3.66 -34.42
C ARG A 301 12.75 -5.05 -35.04
N THR A 302 13.83 -5.84 -35.15
CA THR A 302 13.80 -7.22 -35.67
C THR A 302 12.99 -8.18 -34.80
N LEU A 303 12.79 -7.85 -33.52
CA LEU A 303 12.00 -8.63 -32.56
C LEU A 303 10.66 -7.96 -32.26
N GLU A 304 10.26 -6.94 -33.04
CA GLU A 304 9.10 -6.10 -32.79
C GLU A 304 9.03 -5.55 -31.35
N ARG A 305 10.21 -5.31 -30.74
CA ARG A 305 10.30 -4.81 -29.37
C ARG A 305 10.67 -3.34 -29.34
N SER A 306 9.80 -2.55 -28.73
CA SER A 306 9.99 -1.13 -28.47
C SER A 306 10.84 -0.92 -27.22
N GLY A 307 11.59 0.18 -27.15
CA GLY A 307 12.36 0.55 -25.97
C GLY A 307 11.45 0.84 -24.78
N ILE A 308 10.32 1.51 -25.05
CA ILE A 308 9.33 1.87 -24.04
C ILE A 308 7.91 1.84 -24.63
N THR A 309 6.89 1.74 -23.79
CA THR A 309 5.49 1.97 -24.13
C THR A 309 4.81 2.79 -23.03
N TRP A 310 3.82 3.60 -23.39
CA TRP A 310 3.09 4.48 -22.46
C TRP A 310 1.76 4.92 -23.10
N ASN A 311 0.86 5.55 -22.35
CA ASN A 311 -0.45 5.91 -22.88
C ASN A 311 -0.36 7.17 -23.76
N MET A 312 -0.55 7.00 -25.06
CA MET A 312 -0.36 8.04 -26.08
C MET A 312 -1.65 8.35 -26.85
N ALA A 313 -2.72 7.57 -26.62
CA ALA A 313 -4.00 7.77 -27.28
C ALA A 313 -4.62 9.13 -26.88
N PRO A 314 -5.17 9.90 -27.85
CA PRO A 314 -5.81 11.18 -27.56
C PRO A 314 -6.94 11.09 -26.54
N GLY A 315 -7.20 12.20 -25.86
CA GLY A 315 -8.13 12.33 -24.75
C GLY A 315 -7.46 12.10 -23.40
N LEU A 316 -8.20 11.45 -22.49
CA LEU A 316 -7.73 11.13 -21.14
C LEU A 316 -6.39 10.38 -21.09
N PRO A 317 -6.07 9.38 -21.94
CA PRO A 317 -4.82 8.62 -21.82
C PRO A 317 -3.55 9.49 -21.98
N LEU A 318 -3.53 10.35 -22.99
CA LEU A 318 -2.40 11.25 -23.26
C LEU A 318 -2.29 12.35 -22.18
N ALA A 319 -3.42 12.98 -21.84
CA ALA A 319 -3.44 14.02 -20.80
C ALA A 319 -3.03 13.47 -19.44
N GLU A 320 -3.50 12.26 -19.08
CA GLU A 320 -3.11 11.59 -17.84
C GLU A 320 -1.61 11.28 -17.81
N SER A 321 -1.02 10.80 -18.90
CA SER A 321 0.44 10.53 -18.94
C SER A 321 1.28 11.78 -18.70
N PHE A 322 0.90 12.90 -19.33
CA PHE A 322 1.56 14.19 -19.08
C PHE A 322 1.42 14.60 -17.61
N LEU A 323 0.19 14.54 -17.11
CA LEU A 323 -0.11 14.86 -15.72
C LEU A 323 0.75 13.99 -14.80
N GLN A 324 0.69 12.66 -14.88
CA GLN A 324 1.44 11.72 -14.04
C GLN A 324 2.95 12.03 -14.00
N ILE A 325 3.57 12.25 -15.16
CA ILE A 325 5.00 12.53 -15.25
C ILE A 325 5.33 13.91 -14.66
N LEU A 326 4.49 14.93 -14.91
CA LEU A 326 4.62 16.25 -14.29
C LEU A 326 4.50 16.17 -12.77
N GLY A 327 3.49 15.47 -12.27
CA GLY A 327 3.24 15.34 -10.84
C GLY A 327 4.29 14.53 -10.11
N ALA A 328 4.87 13.54 -10.77
CA ALA A 328 5.99 12.77 -10.23
C ALA A 328 7.25 13.62 -9.97
N GLN A 329 7.37 14.80 -10.58
CA GLN A 329 8.45 15.75 -10.29
C GLN A 329 8.29 16.44 -8.92
N GLY A 330 7.17 16.21 -8.22
CA GLY A 330 6.90 16.77 -6.90
C GLY A 330 6.55 18.26 -6.90
N GLN A 331 6.39 18.88 -8.08
CA GLN A 331 6.26 20.33 -8.25
C GLN A 331 5.13 20.70 -9.22
N MET A 332 3.88 20.40 -8.87
CA MET A 332 2.76 21.01 -9.59
C MET A 332 2.26 22.23 -8.85
N SER A 333 2.13 23.29 -9.62
CA SER A 333 1.71 24.59 -9.13
C SER A 333 0.37 24.95 -9.79
N PHE A 334 -0.47 25.63 -9.02
CA PHE A 334 -1.73 26.16 -9.47
C PHE A 334 -1.75 27.66 -9.17
N ASP A 335 -2.37 28.47 -10.03
CA ASP A 335 -2.64 29.87 -9.72
C ASP A 335 -3.77 30.02 -8.68
N GLU A 336 -4.06 31.25 -8.26
CA GLU A 336 -5.13 31.56 -7.30
C GLU A 336 -6.53 31.15 -7.78
N ARG A 337 -6.70 30.90 -9.08
CA ARG A 337 -7.96 30.44 -9.68
C ARG A 337 -8.00 28.91 -9.82
N GLY A 338 -6.95 28.20 -9.39
CA GLY A 338 -6.83 26.76 -9.52
C GLY A 338 -6.42 26.29 -10.92
N VAL A 339 -5.87 27.17 -11.75
CA VAL A 339 -5.34 26.83 -13.10
C VAL A 339 -3.98 26.19 -12.95
N LEU A 340 -3.78 25.03 -13.59
CA LEU A 340 -2.48 24.35 -13.62
C LEU A 340 -1.44 25.23 -14.34
N LEU A 341 -0.31 25.47 -13.67
CA LEU A 341 0.83 26.15 -14.24
C LEU A 341 1.74 25.13 -14.91
N VAL A 342 1.97 25.31 -16.21
CA VAL A 342 2.77 24.43 -17.08
C VAL A 342 3.82 25.19 -17.90
N ASP A 343 3.73 26.52 -17.99
CA ASP A 343 4.73 27.34 -18.69
C ASP A 343 5.92 27.71 -17.79
N ASP A 344 6.48 26.68 -17.16
CA ASP A 344 7.73 26.72 -16.40
C ASP A 344 8.75 25.73 -16.96
N GLU A 345 9.92 25.65 -16.32
CA GLU A 345 11.01 24.78 -16.79
C GLU A 345 10.66 23.29 -16.71
N ILE A 346 9.91 22.89 -15.68
CA ILE A 346 9.52 21.49 -15.46
C ILE A 346 8.47 21.08 -16.50
N GLY A 347 7.43 21.89 -16.71
CA GLY A 347 6.40 21.63 -17.71
C GLY A 347 6.96 21.51 -19.12
N ARG A 348 7.90 22.40 -19.50
CA ARG A 348 8.63 22.29 -20.78
C ARG A 348 9.47 21.01 -20.86
N SER A 349 10.25 20.70 -19.82
CA SER A 349 11.08 19.49 -19.75
C SER A 349 10.26 18.21 -19.90
N VAL A 350 9.07 18.15 -19.29
CA VAL A 350 8.17 16.99 -19.41
C VAL A 350 7.65 16.83 -20.84
N ILE A 351 7.26 17.93 -21.50
CA ILE A 351 6.77 17.88 -22.90
C ILE A 351 7.89 17.49 -23.86
N GLU A 352 9.10 18.02 -23.66
CA GLU A 352 10.28 17.62 -24.42
C GLU A 352 10.59 16.14 -24.24
N TYR A 353 10.59 15.66 -23.00
CA TYR A 353 10.79 14.26 -22.68
C TYR A 353 9.74 13.35 -23.33
N LEU A 354 8.44 13.70 -23.25
CA LEU A 354 7.38 12.94 -23.93
C LEU A 354 7.60 12.87 -25.45
N ARG A 355 8.07 13.97 -26.07
CA ARG A 355 8.41 14.01 -27.49
C ARG A 355 9.60 13.11 -27.81
N GLU A 356 10.61 13.09 -26.95
CA GLU A 356 11.80 12.23 -27.10
C GLU A 356 11.52 10.74 -26.90
N LEU A 357 10.44 10.37 -26.21
CA LEU A 357 10.02 8.97 -26.09
C LEU A 357 9.46 8.41 -27.40
N ILE A 358 8.84 9.24 -28.26
CA ILE A 358 8.11 8.81 -29.46
C ILE A 358 8.93 7.90 -30.38
N PRO A 359 10.20 8.18 -30.72
CA PRO A 359 11.01 7.31 -31.58
C PRO A 359 11.27 5.90 -31.02
N TRP A 360 11.12 5.73 -29.69
CA TRP A 360 11.36 4.47 -28.96
C TRP A 360 10.06 3.77 -28.55
N SER A 361 8.91 4.35 -28.91
CA SER A 361 7.57 3.84 -28.65
C SER A 361 7.10 2.84 -29.72
N PRO A 362 6.02 2.07 -29.44
CA PRO A 362 5.39 1.20 -30.45
C PRO A 362 4.85 2.00 -31.64
N PRO A 363 4.72 1.35 -32.82
CA PRO A 363 4.05 1.98 -33.96
C PRO A 363 2.59 2.30 -33.63
N ASN A 364 2.03 3.29 -34.32
CA ASN A 364 0.66 3.79 -34.13
C ASN A 364 0.40 4.30 -32.68
N PRO A 365 1.18 5.28 -32.19
CA PRO A 365 1.10 5.75 -30.81
C PRO A 365 -0.31 6.20 -30.41
N ARG A 366 -1.05 6.84 -31.32
CA ARG A 366 -2.45 7.29 -31.09
C ARG A 366 -3.45 6.18 -30.76
N SER A 367 -3.08 4.90 -30.94
CA SER A 367 -3.92 3.74 -30.56
C SER A 367 -3.59 3.17 -29.18
N VAL A 368 -2.55 3.66 -28.51
CA VAL A 368 -2.03 3.09 -27.27
C VAL A 368 -2.71 3.76 -26.07
N HIS A 369 -3.84 3.20 -25.66
CA HIS A 369 -4.52 3.48 -24.38
C HIS A 369 -4.12 2.42 -23.32
N TRP A 370 -4.54 2.55 -22.06
CA TRP A 370 -4.14 1.69 -20.92
C TRP A 370 -4.12 0.19 -21.24
N THR A 371 -5.26 -0.36 -21.69
CA THR A 371 -5.36 -1.80 -22.00
C THR A 371 -4.37 -2.22 -23.08
N ARG A 372 -4.23 -1.43 -24.15
CA ARG A 372 -3.29 -1.72 -25.23
C ARG A 372 -1.83 -1.59 -24.76
N ASN A 373 -1.52 -0.57 -23.96
CA ASN A 373 -0.21 -0.34 -23.37
C ASN A 373 0.23 -1.54 -22.51
N ALA A 374 -0.61 -1.96 -21.56
CA ALA A 374 -0.34 -3.12 -20.72
C ALA A 374 -0.21 -4.43 -21.53
N GLN A 375 -1.01 -4.62 -22.58
CA GLN A 375 -0.88 -5.77 -23.49
C GLN A 375 0.45 -5.78 -24.25
N ILE A 376 0.92 -4.64 -24.74
CA ILE A 376 2.20 -4.53 -25.46
C ILE A 376 3.35 -4.95 -24.54
N PHE A 377 3.41 -4.40 -23.33
CA PHE A 377 4.44 -4.76 -22.35
C PHE A 377 4.31 -6.23 -21.91
N GLY A 378 3.10 -6.64 -21.52
CA GLY A 378 2.77 -7.99 -21.05
C GLY A 378 3.01 -9.11 -22.08
N ALA A 379 3.04 -8.79 -23.37
CA ALA A 379 3.41 -9.71 -24.44
C ALA A 379 4.93 -9.81 -24.69
N GLY A 380 5.71 -8.93 -24.06
CA GLY A 380 7.16 -8.78 -24.25
C GLY A 380 7.57 -7.90 -25.43
N LYS A 381 6.65 -7.06 -25.95
CA LYS A 381 6.89 -6.15 -27.09
C LYS A 381 7.39 -4.76 -26.68
N ALA A 382 7.66 -4.54 -25.40
CA ALA A 382 8.35 -3.35 -24.90
C ALA A 382 9.33 -3.72 -23.77
N ALA A 383 10.43 -2.96 -23.64
CA ALA A 383 11.41 -3.17 -22.58
C ALA A 383 11.10 -2.38 -21.29
N MET A 384 10.45 -1.22 -21.43
CA MET A 384 9.93 -0.40 -20.33
C MET A 384 8.46 -0.03 -20.56
N CYS A 385 7.74 0.34 -19.51
CA CYS A 385 6.34 0.74 -19.57
C CYS A 385 5.97 1.72 -18.45
N TYR A 386 5.36 2.87 -18.77
CA TYR A 386 4.65 3.67 -17.76
C TYR A 386 3.24 3.12 -17.59
N HIS A 387 2.88 2.72 -16.37
CA HIS A 387 1.55 2.18 -16.08
C HIS A 387 1.21 2.12 -14.59
N TRP A 388 -0.09 2.26 -14.31
CA TRP A 388 -0.72 1.98 -13.03
C TRP A 388 -0.52 0.55 -12.52
N SER A 389 -0.33 0.45 -11.22
CA SER A 389 -0.10 -0.80 -10.49
C SER A 389 -1.28 -1.77 -10.50
N ASN A 390 -2.50 -1.29 -10.66
CA ASN A 390 -3.70 -2.12 -10.81
C ASN A 390 -3.63 -3.12 -11.98
N ARG A 391 -2.74 -2.90 -12.97
CA ARG A 391 -2.50 -3.84 -14.08
C ARG A 391 -1.35 -4.83 -13.83
N TYR A 392 -0.85 -4.96 -12.60
CA TYR A 392 0.23 -5.87 -12.22
C TYR A 392 0.10 -7.27 -12.84
N GLY A 393 -1.08 -7.90 -12.79
CA GLY A 393 -1.28 -9.25 -13.34
C GLY A 393 -1.02 -9.37 -14.85
N LEU A 394 -1.15 -8.27 -15.60
CA LEU A 394 -0.83 -8.21 -17.03
C LEU A 394 0.61 -7.73 -17.29
N LEU A 395 1.15 -6.87 -16.43
CA LEU A 395 2.51 -6.32 -16.56
C LEU A 395 3.57 -7.33 -16.10
N ASP A 396 3.28 -8.12 -15.07
CA ASP A 396 4.08 -9.23 -14.56
C ASP A 396 3.40 -10.57 -14.93
N SER A 397 3.17 -10.75 -16.23
CA SER A 397 2.35 -11.84 -16.74
C SER A 397 3.05 -13.19 -16.71
N HIS A 398 2.25 -14.27 -16.60
CA HIS A 398 2.75 -15.63 -16.78
C HIS A 398 3.41 -15.83 -18.16
N THR A 399 2.92 -15.14 -19.19
CA THR A 399 3.52 -15.15 -20.54
C THR A 399 4.95 -14.62 -20.54
N LEU A 400 5.22 -13.53 -19.81
CA LEU A 400 6.58 -13.01 -19.65
C LEU A 400 7.45 -13.98 -18.87
N LEU A 401 6.93 -14.53 -17.77
CA LEU A 401 7.64 -15.51 -16.95
C LEU A 401 8.04 -16.76 -17.74
N GLN A 402 7.15 -17.31 -18.57
CA GLN A 402 7.45 -18.45 -19.45
C GLN A 402 8.56 -18.15 -20.46
N LYS A 403 8.74 -16.88 -20.84
CA LYS A 403 9.82 -16.42 -21.71
C LYS A 403 11.09 -16.02 -20.94
N GLY A 404 11.16 -16.32 -19.64
CA GLY A 404 12.27 -15.94 -18.76
C GLY A 404 12.31 -14.46 -18.38
N GLY A 405 11.22 -13.72 -18.65
CA GLY A 405 11.08 -12.32 -18.31
C GLY A 405 11.04 -12.12 -16.80
N ARG A 406 11.77 -11.10 -16.32
CA ARG A 406 11.73 -10.65 -14.92
C ARG A 406 11.42 -9.17 -14.92
N ILE A 407 10.47 -8.77 -14.08
CA ILE A 407 9.97 -7.39 -14.07
C ILE A 407 10.49 -6.65 -12.84
N GLY A 408 10.96 -5.44 -13.03
CA GLY A 408 11.25 -4.49 -11.97
C GLY A 408 10.25 -3.34 -11.98
N LEU A 409 10.11 -2.69 -10.83
CA LEU A 409 9.35 -1.46 -10.65
C LEU A 409 10.32 -0.35 -10.26
N GLN A 410 10.14 0.83 -10.83
CA GLN A 410 10.92 2.02 -10.54
C GLN A 410 9.95 3.19 -10.39
N LEU A 411 10.19 4.05 -9.39
CA LEU A 411 9.49 5.35 -9.35
C LEU A 411 9.77 6.12 -10.63
N HIS A 412 8.86 7.04 -10.97
CA HIS A 412 9.04 7.90 -12.13
C HIS A 412 10.41 8.60 -12.07
N PRO A 413 11.22 8.49 -13.13
CA PRO A 413 12.42 9.27 -13.31
C PRO A 413 12.12 10.77 -13.26
N THR A 414 13.08 11.54 -12.76
CA THR A 414 12.95 13.00 -12.62
C THR A 414 13.78 13.75 -13.64
N VAL A 415 13.60 15.06 -13.76
CA VAL A 415 14.45 15.91 -14.61
C VAL A 415 15.93 15.79 -14.18
N THR A 416 16.19 15.87 -12.88
CA THR A 416 17.54 15.74 -12.30
C THR A 416 17.56 14.69 -11.18
N ARG A 417 18.73 14.10 -10.92
CA ARG A 417 18.89 13.03 -9.91
C ARG A 417 18.63 13.51 -8.47
N ASP A 418 18.75 14.80 -8.21
CA ASP A 418 18.63 15.38 -6.87
C ASP A 418 17.17 15.61 -6.46
N MET A 419 16.23 15.51 -7.40
CA MET A 419 14.81 15.59 -7.12
C MET A 419 14.33 14.29 -6.48
N THR A 420 13.50 14.41 -5.45
CA THR A 420 12.83 13.26 -4.84
C THR A 420 11.55 12.96 -5.62
N PRO A 421 11.46 11.82 -6.32
CA PRO A 421 10.23 11.48 -7.04
C PRO A 421 9.10 11.14 -6.06
N VAL A 422 7.89 11.49 -6.48
CA VAL A 422 6.64 11.01 -5.87
C VAL A 422 5.89 10.12 -6.86
N SER A 423 5.11 9.17 -6.37
CA SER A 423 4.24 8.36 -7.21
C SER A 423 2.82 8.95 -7.21
N PRO A 424 2.24 9.21 -8.41
CA PRO A 424 0.84 9.62 -8.54
C PRO A 424 -0.11 8.56 -7.98
N LEU A 425 -1.15 9.01 -7.29
CA LEU A 425 -2.21 8.16 -6.76
C LEU A 425 -3.44 8.19 -7.67
N GLY A 426 -3.88 7.00 -8.05
CA GLY A 426 -5.12 6.75 -8.78
C GLY A 426 -5.89 5.59 -8.16
N GLY A 427 -6.75 4.97 -8.97
CA GLY A 427 -7.53 3.80 -8.58
C GLY A 427 -9.01 4.07 -8.38
N ALA A 428 -9.68 3.28 -7.54
CA ALA A 428 -11.13 3.31 -7.35
C ALA A 428 -11.56 3.71 -5.93
N LEU A 429 -12.45 4.70 -5.87
CA LEU A 429 -13.24 5.05 -4.70
C LEU A 429 -14.67 4.52 -4.89
N LEU A 430 -15.36 4.15 -3.80
CA LEU A 430 -16.79 3.84 -3.81
C LEU A 430 -17.59 4.99 -3.23
N ALA A 431 -18.60 5.45 -3.96
CA ALA A 431 -19.51 6.50 -3.52
C ALA A 431 -20.97 6.09 -3.69
N ILE A 432 -21.85 6.77 -2.94
CA ILE A 432 -23.30 6.57 -2.99
C ILE A 432 -23.91 7.78 -3.73
N PRO A 433 -24.68 7.58 -4.81
CA PRO A 433 -25.46 8.65 -5.42
C PRO A 433 -26.49 9.24 -4.45
N SER A 434 -26.66 10.57 -4.42
CA SER A 434 -27.64 11.23 -3.53
C SER A 434 -29.11 10.95 -3.90
N ARG A 435 -29.36 10.33 -5.07
CA ARG A 435 -30.69 9.90 -5.52
C ARG A 435 -31.22 8.65 -4.82
N ASN A 436 -30.38 7.89 -4.13
CA ASN A 436 -30.83 6.74 -3.35
C ASN A 436 -31.72 7.24 -2.21
N ASP A 437 -32.84 6.57 -1.94
CA ASP A 437 -33.62 6.86 -0.74
C ASP A 437 -32.91 6.38 0.53
N GLU A 438 -33.52 6.61 1.69
CA GLU A 438 -32.90 6.29 2.99
C GLU A 438 -32.57 4.79 3.13
N ARG A 439 -33.48 3.91 2.70
CA ARG A 439 -33.28 2.45 2.79
C ARG A 439 -32.19 2.01 1.81
N ALA A 440 -32.26 2.47 0.56
CA ALA A 440 -31.28 2.18 -0.47
C ALA A 440 -29.89 2.69 -0.08
N THR A 441 -29.80 3.86 0.56
CA THR A 441 -28.55 4.44 1.08
C THR A 441 -27.96 3.57 2.18
N ALA A 442 -28.77 3.09 3.13
CA ALA A 442 -28.30 2.20 4.20
C ALA A 442 -27.77 0.86 3.63
N CYS A 443 -28.46 0.26 2.66
CA CYS A 443 -28.00 -0.96 2.01
C CYS A 443 -26.71 -0.73 1.19
N ALA A 444 -26.62 0.39 0.47
CA ALA A 444 -25.43 0.77 -0.28
C ALA A 444 -24.23 0.99 0.67
N TRP A 445 -24.44 1.64 1.82
CA TRP A 445 -23.41 1.82 2.85
C TRP A 445 -22.90 0.50 3.41
N GLN A 446 -23.79 -0.43 3.79
CA GLN A 446 -23.40 -1.76 4.25
C GLN A 446 -22.55 -2.52 3.21
N ALA A 447 -22.87 -2.35 1.93
CA ALA A 447 -22.06 -2.90 0.85
C ALA A 447 -20.67 -2.23 0.78
N ILE A 448 -20.56 -0.90 0.94
CA ILE A 448 -19.27 -0.22 1.05
C ILE A 448 -18.46 -0.74 2.26
N GLU A 449 -19.07 -0.84 3.44
CA GLU A 449 -18.39 -1.36 4.65
C GLU A 449 -17.83 -2.77 4.41
N THR A 450 -18.63 -3.64 3.80
CA THR A 450 -18.22 -5.01 3.50
C THR A 450 -17.12 -5.05 2.45
N LEU A 451 -17.30 -4.37 1.32
CA LEU A 451 -16.33 -4.37 0.21
C LEU A 451 -15.00 -3.72 0.60
N THR A 452 -15.01 -2.79 1.54
CA THR A 452 -13.80 -2.11 2.03
C THR A 452 -13.30 -2.65 3.36
N SER A 453 -13.82 -3.79 3.82
CA SER A 453 -13.31 -4.48 5.03
C SER A 453 -11.91 -5.07 4.80
N PRO A 454 -11.08 -5.19 5.85
CA PRO A 454 -9.77 -5.86 5.75
C PRO A 454 -9.85 -7.23 5.06
N GLU A 455 -10.85 -8.03 5.43
CA GLU A 455 -11.04 -9.38 4.94
C GLU A 455 -11.34 -9.41 3.43
N LEU A 456 -12.23 -8.52 2.95
CA LEU A 456 -12.53 -8.45 1.52
C LEU A 456 -11.38 -7.84 0.71
N MET A 457 -10.68 -6.85 1.25
CA MET A 457 -9.50 -6.29 0.58
C MET A 457 -8.40 -7.35 0.44
N LYS A 458 -8.15 -8.14 1.49
CA LYS A 458 -7.29 -9.34 1.40
C LYS A 458 -7.79 -10.30 0.33
N TYR A 459 -9.09 -10.60 0.31
CA TYR A 459 -9.69 -11.46 -0.71
C TYR A 459 -9.42 -10.94 -2.13
N PHE A 460 -9.59 -9.64 -2.39
CA PHE A 460 -9.32 -9.05 -3.70
C PHE A 460 -7.85 -9.20 -4.09
N VAL A 461 -6.90 -8.93 -3.19
CA VAL A 461 -5.47 -9.10 -3.48
C VAL A 461 -5.15 -10.55 -3.83
N LEU A 462 -5.71 -11.51 -3.11
CA LEU A 462 -5.49 -12.94 -3.38
C LEU A 462 -6.04 -13.39 -4.74
N HIS A 463 -7.10 -12.73 -5.21
CA HIS A 463 -7.72 -12.95 -6.51
C HIS A 463 -7.13 -12.06 -7.63
N GLY A 464 -6.06 -11.33 -7.36
CA GLY A 464 -5.27 -10.63 -8.39
C GLY A 464 -5.42 -9.11 -8.42
N ALA A 465 -6.13 -8.51 -7.47
CA ALA A 465 -6.07 -7.06 -7.29
C ALA A 465 -4.65 -6.64 -6.87
N ALA A 466 -4.23 -5.48 -7.35
CA ALA A 466 -2.89 -4.95 -7.15
C ALA A 466 -2.89 -3.54 -6.55
N GLY A 467 -3.85 -3.34 -5.65
CA GLY A 467 -4.00 -2.17 -4.82
C GLY A 467 -4.65 -2.58 -3.51
N ASN A 468 -4.30 -1.88 -2.43
CA ASN A 468 -4.86 -2.09 -1.10
C ASN A 468 -4.80 -0.76 -0.35
N ALA A 469 -5.89 -0.37 0.30
CA ALA A 469 -5.93 0.89 1.05
C ALA A 469 -5.53 0.75 2.52
N ARG A 470 -5.45 -0.48 3.04
CA ARG A 470 -5.34 -0.74 4.49
C ARG A 470 -3.97 -1.20 4.95
N HIS A 471 -3.46 -0.64 6.03
CA HIS A 471 -2.20 -1.05 6.66
C HIS A 471 -2.22 -2.52 7.08
N CYS A 472 -3.28 -2.97 7.78
CA CYS A 472 -3.32 -4.34 8.29
C CYS A 472 -3.29 -5.42 7.18
N VAL A 473 -3.82 -5.12 6.00
CA VAL A 473 -3.83 -6.01 4.84
C VAL A 473 -2.45 -6.04 4.17
N ALA A 474 -1.72 -4.92 4.17
CA ALA A 474 -0.36 -4.88 3.64
C ALA A 474 0.64 -5.68 4.49
N GLU A 475 0.36 -5.80 5.79
CA GLU A 475 1.15 -6.59 6.74
C GLU A 475 0.78 -8.09 6.74
N ASP A 476 -0.27 -8.50 6.00
CA ASP A 476 -0.71 -9.90 5.94
C ASP A 476 0.26 -10.77 5.13
N ARG A 477 0.65 -11.91 5.70
CA ARG A 477 1.63 -12.82 5.09
C ARG A 477 1.22 -13.35 3.72
N TYR A 478 -0.07 -13.63 3.51
CA TYR A 478 -0.55 -14.18 2.23
C TYR A 478 -0.59 -13.09 1.16
N VAL A 479 -0.91 -11.87 1.56
CA VAL A 479 -0.88 -10.69 0.69
C VAL A 479 0.54 -10.42 0.20
N LEU A 480 1.52 -10.36 1.10
CA LEU A 480 2.93 -10.13 0.76
C LEU A 480 3.51 -11.20 -0.17
N GLN A 481 3.14 -12.47 0.04
CA GLN A 481 3.54 -13.58 -0.84
C GLN A 481 2.90 -13.51 -2.23
N ARG A 482 1.68 -12.98 -2.31
CA ARG A 482 0.91 -12.98 -3.56
C ARG A 482 1.27 -11.80 -4.46
N ASN A 483 1.45 -10.62 -3.88
CA ASN A 483 1.57 -9.39 -4.64
C ASN A 483 2.58 -8.43 -4.04
N ARG A 484 3.80 -8.46 -4.59
CA ARG A 484 4.92 -7.59 -4.19
C ARG A 484 4.65 -6.09 -4.35
N VAL A 485 3.71 -5.69 -5.20
CA VAL A 485 3.32 -4.29 -5.37
C VAL A 485 2.76 -3.71 -4.08
N ILE A 486 2.08 -4.53 -3.27
CA ILE A 486 1.50 -4.09 -2.00
C ILE A 486 2.59 -3.67 -1.02
N ALA A 487 3.71 -4.41 -0.97
CA ALA A 487 4.87 -4.05 -0.16
C ALA A 487 5.50 -2.72 -0.62
N VAL A 488 5.68 -2.55 -1.94
CA VAL A 488 6.21 -1.30 -2.50
C VAL A 488 5.29 -0.12 -2.18
N MET A 489 3.98 -0.30 -2.29
CA MET A 489 3.01 0.75 -1.96
C MET A 489 3.09 1.13 -0.47
N ASP A 490 3.18 0.15 0.42
CA ASP A 490 3.32 0.37 1.86
C ASP A 490 4.63 1.12 2.21
N GLU A 491 5.75 0.74 1.59
CA GLU A 491 7.02 1.45 1.73
C GLU A 491 6.91 2.92 1.30
N LEU A 492 6.29 3.19 0.14
CA LEU A 492 6.09 4.55 -0.37
C LEU A 492 5.14 5.36 0.51
N ALA A 493 4.12 4.74 1.07
CA ALA A 493 3.22 5.38 2.02
C ALA A 493 3.98 5.81 3.28
N ARG A 494 4.80 4.92 3.86
CA ARG A 494 5.64 5.21 5.04
C ARG A 494 6.66 6.31 4.74
N ALA A 495 7.23 6.32 3.53
CA ALA A 495 8.18 7.34 3.08
C ALA A 495 7.52 8.67 2.66
N ARG A 496 6.18 8.78 2.72
CA ARG A 496 5.41 9.96 2.25
C ARG A 496 5.68 10.30 0.78
N GLN A 497 5.89 9.29 -0.05
CA GLN A 497 6.16 9.43 -1.48
C GLN A 497 4.92 9.15 -2.36
N ILE A 498 3.73 9.06 -1.75
CA ILE A 498 2.44 8.98 -2.47
C ILE A 498 1.82 10.36 -2.53
N SER A 499 1.40 10.79 -3.71
CA SER A 499 0.77 12.10 -3.92
C SER A 499 -0.64 11.95 -4.50
N LEU A 500 -1.61 12.76 -4.02
CA LEU A 500 -3.03 12.75 -4.43
C LEU A 500 -3.28 13.15 -5.88
N PHE A 501 -2.27 13.65 -6.57
CA PHE A 501 -2.35 14.02 -7.97
C PHE A 501 -2.44 12.76 -8.88
N PRO A 502 -3.21 12.71 -10.01
CA PRO A 502 -3.76 13.81 -10.80
C PRO A 502 -5.01 14.53 -10.30
N SER A 503 -5.44 14.32 -9.05
CA SER A 503 -6.52 15.13 -8.47
C SER A 503 -6.11 16.60 -8.40
N VAL A 504 -6.66 17.38 -9.34
CA VAL A 504 -6.51 18.83 -9.38
C VAL A 504 -7.61 19.42 -8.50
N PRO A 505 -7.33 20.44 -7.66
CA PRO A 505 -8.37 21.08 -6.84
C PRO A 505 -9.54 21.68 -7.64
N SER A 506 -9.40 21.79 -8.96
CA SER A 506 -10.34 22.46 -9.84
C SER A 506 -11.64 21.66 -10.01
N SER A 507 -12.74 22.38 -10.15
CA SER A 507 -14.06 21.87 -10.49
C SER A 507 -14.19 21.47 -11.97
N ARG A 508 -13.07 21.31 -12.69
CA ARG A 508 -13.02 21.24 -14.16
C ARG A 508 -11.98 20.24 -14.67
N TYR A 509 -11.84 19.09 -14.01
CA TYR A 509 -10.92 18.04 -14.43
C TYR A 509 -11.18 17.62 -15.89
N GLN A 510 -12.43 17.47 -16.31
CA GLN A 510 -12.74 17.10 -17.69
C GLN A 510 -12.32 18.17 -18.72
N ALA A 511 -12.53 19.45 -18.41
CA ALA A 511 -12.10 20.53 -19.29
C ALA A 511 -10.57 20.60 -19.38
N LEU A 512 -9.88 20.42 -18.25
CA LEU A 512 -8.42 20.31 -18.19
C LEU A 512 -7.91 19.19 -19.10
N ILE A 513 -8.47 17.98 -19.00
CA ILE A 513 -8.09 16.83 -19.81
C ILE A 513 -8.27 17.10 -21.31
N LYS A 514 -9.39 17.73 -21.70
CA LYS A 514 -9.65 18.08 -23.10
C LYS A 514 -8.61 19.08 -23.62
N THR A 515 -8.36 20.16 -22.87
CA THR A 515 -7.39 21.20 -23.24
C THR A 515 -5.98 20.63 -23.35
N LEU A 516 -5.53 19.87 -22.34
CA LEU A 516 -4.23 19.21 -22.34
C LEU A 516 -4.07 18.31 -23.56
N SER A 517 -5.02 17.39 -23.77
CA SER A 517 -4.90 16.44 -24.88
C SER A 517 -4.82 17.14 -26.24
N SER A 518 -5.67 18.13 -26.52
CA SER A 518 -5.70 18.79 -27.83
C SER A 518 -4.42 19.59 -28.12
N HIS A 519 -3.74 20.09 -27.09
CA HIS A 519 -2.45 20.79 -27.25
C HIS A 519 -1.27 19.82 -27.31
N LEU A 520 -1.25 18.80 -26.45
CA LEU A 520 -0.21 17.77 -26.44
C LEU A 520 -0.19 16.97 -27.74
N GLU A 521 -1.36 16.65 -28.31
CA GLU A 521 -1.42 15.91 -29.58
C GLU A 521 -0.68 16.67 -30.70
N ARG A 522 -0.91 17.98 -30.79
CA ARG A 522 -0.21 18.86 -31.74
C ARG A 522 1.29 18.95 -31.47
N LEU A 523 1.67 19.10 -30.20
CA LEU A 523 3.08 19.24 -29.78
C LEU A 523 3.90 17.97 -29.99
N LEU A 524 3.29 16.81 -29.81
CA LEU A 524 3.99 15.53 -29.82
C LEU A 524 3.96 14.85 -31.19
N PHE A 525 2.89 15.03 -31.97
CA PHE A 525 2.69 14.25 -33.18
C PHE A 525 2.61 15.05 -34.49
N ASP A 526 2.32 16.35 -34.44
CA ASP A 526 2.03 17.14 -35.65
C ASP A 526 3.23 17.98 -36.14
N GLY A 527 4.43 17.81 -35.57
CA GLY A 527 5.71 18.29 -36.12
C GLY A 527 6.59 19.12 -35.18
N ASN A 528 7.69 19.67 -35.72
CA ASN A 528 8.76 20.42 -35.02
C ASN A 528 8.33 21.81 -34.50
N GLY A 529 7.12 21.95 -33.98
CA GLY A 529 6.71 23.16 -33.28
C GLY A 529 7.68 23.48 -32.15
N ASP A 530 8.04 24.75 -32.01
CA ASP A 530 8.81 25.23 -30.87
C ASP A 530 8.04 24.92 -29.58
N VAL A 531 8.64 24.10 -28.70
CA VAL A 531 7.98 23.64 -27.47
C VAL A 531 7.62 24.84 -26.60
N ARG A 532 8.50 25.84 -26.50
CA ARG A 532 8.26 27.03 -25.70
C ARG A 532 7.00 27.77 -26.15
N THR A 533 6.87 28.04 -27.44
CA THR A 533 5.66 28.67 -28.01
C THR A 533 4.42 27.80 -27.82
N GLY A 534 4.55 26.48 -27.97
CA GLY A 534 3.45 25.54 -27.79
C GLY A 534 2.96 25.45 -26.35
N VAL A 535 3.87 25.45 -25.39
CA VAL A 535 3.60 25.44 -23.94
C VAL A 535 2.95 26.75 -23.51
N SER A 536 3.44 27.89 -23.98
CA SER A 536 2.81 29.19 -23.72
C SER A 536 1.35 29.21 -24.22
N ARG A 537 1.08 28.72 -25.42
CA ARG A 537 -0.30 28.57 -25.93
C ARG A 537 -1.16 27.61 -25.11
N LEU A 538 -0.56 26.55 -24.57
CA LEU A 538 -1.26 25.63 -23.66
C LEU A 538 -1.61 26.34 -22.35
N GLN A 539 -0.68 27.09 -21.77
CA GLN A 539 -0.93 27.87 -20.56
C GLN A 539 -2.05 28.89 -20.75
N ASP A 540 -2.06 29.61 -21.88
CA ASP A 540 -3.13 30.54 -22.23
C ASP A 540 -4.48 29.84 -22.36
N ALA A 541 -4.52 28.67 -22.98
CA ALA A 541 -5.75 27.88 -23.12
C ALA A 541 -6.26 27.35 -21.78
N LEU A 542 -5.36 26.92 -20.89
CA LEU A 542 -5.71 26.51 -19.52
C LEU A 542 -6.30 27.69 -18.74
N ALA A 543 -5.70 28.89 -18.85
CA ALA A 543 -6.22 30.11 -18.23
C ALA A 543 -7.57 30.53 -18.83
N GLY A 544 -7.74 30.49 -20.15
CA GLY A 544 -9.00 30.85 -20.81
C GLY A 544 -10.16 29.92 -20.48
N SER A 545 -9.88 28.63 -20.24
CA SER A 545 -10.90 27.66 -19.79
C SER A 545 -11.40 27.90 -18.35
N SER A 546 -10.77 28.82 -17.60
CA SER A 546 -11.14 29.15 -16.22
C SER A 546 -12.16 30.30 -16.10
N ASP A 547 -12.29 31.17 -17.11
CA ASP A 547 -13.08 32.42 -17.03
C ASP A 547 -14.62 32.26 -17.19
N ASP A 548 -15.13 31.05 -17.48
CA ASP A 548 -16.57 30.80 -17.53
C ASP A 548 -17.20 30.69 -16.11
N GLY A 549 -17.21 31.80 -15.36
CA GLY A 549 -18.37 32.22 -14.56
C GLY A 549 -18.63 31.69 -13.15
N HIS A 550 -17.71 31.08 -12.39
CA HIS A 550 -17.90 30.80 -10.94
C HIS A 550 -16.67 31.29 -10.14
N GLY A 551 -16.93 32.04 -9.06
CA GLY A 551 -15.95 32.85 -8.30
C GLY A 551 -14.81 32.09 -7.61
N PRO A 552 -13.88 32.81 -6.96
CA PRO A 552 -12.56 32.30 -6.58
C PRO A 552 -12.62 31.16 -5.57
N VAL A 553 -11.85 30.11 -5.84
CA VAL A 553 -11.57 28.99 -4.93
C VAL A 553 -10.55 29.46 -3.89
N ARG A 554 -10.87 29.38 -2.60
CA ARG A 554 -9.88 29.60 -1.54
C ARG A 554 -8.88 28.44 -1.54
N SER A 555 -7.69 28.66 -2.06
CA SER A 555 -6.57 27.73 -1.89
C SER A 555 -5.92 27.94 -0.52
N ASP A 556 -6.17 27.04 0.43
CA ASP A 556 -5.35 26.94 1.63
C ASP A 556 -4.06 26.20 1.26
N ALA A 557 -3.12 26.92 0.67
CA ALA A 557 -1.75 26.48 0.46
C ALA A 557 -1.04 26.37 1.83
N ARG A 558 -1.23 25.26 2.55
CA ARG A 558 -0.34 24.92 3.66
C ARG A 558 0.87 24.17 3.12
N HIS A 559 1.93 24.94 2.90
CA HIS A 559 3.29 24.44 2.80
C HIS A 559 3.59 23.56 4.03
N ASN A 560 3.95 22.29 3.79
CA ASN A 560 4.57 21.44 4.78
C ASN A 560 5.99 21.97 5.10
N ASN A 561 6.07 22.96 5.98
CA ASN A 561 7.27 23.25 6.76
C ASN A 561 7.07 22.64 8.15
N LEU A 562 7.52 21.41 8.34
CA LEU A 562 7.76 20.84 9.66
C LEU A 562 9.27 20.74 9.87
N SER A 563 9.83 21.84 10.36
CA SER A 563 11.14 21.89 10.99
C SER A 563 10.94 22.18 12.47
N SER A 564 10.77 21.15 13.30
CA SER A 564 11.31 21.02 14.67
C SER A 564 11.09 19.60 15.16
#